data_AF-A0A2W5YSI5-F1
#
_entry.id   AF-A0A2W5YSI5-F1
#
_cell.length_a   1.000
_cell.length_b   1.000
_cell.length_c   1.000
_cell.angle_alpha   90.00
_cell.angle_beta   90.00
_cell.angle_gamma   90.00
#
_symmetry.space_group_name_H-M   'P 1'
#
loop_
_entity.id
_entity.type
_entity.pdbx_description
1 polymer ?
#
loop_
_entity_poly.entity_id
_entity_poly.type
_entity_poly.pdbx_seq_one_letter_code
_entity_poly.pdbx_strand_id
1 'polypeptide(L)' 'MTQLTSTGLVRILGQVTVIMVIPIVGGAVAGIILDRLLATAPLFALGGFVAGNLIAFLGLWLYIRTHTRGPSASQDPDR' A
#
# COMPACT_ATOMS: atom_id res chain seq x y z
N MET A 1 0.96 -18.80 -20.62
CA MET A 1 0.47 -18.65 -19.24
C MET A 1 1.67 -18.66 -18.33
N THR A 2 2.14 -17.49 -17.90
CA THR A 2 3.27 -17.37 -16.96
C THR A 2 2.77 -17.85 -15.61
N GLN A 3 3.00 -19.12 -15.30
CA GLN A 3 2.76 -19.67 -13.97
C GLN A 3 3.63 -18.86 -13.01
N LEU A 4 2.99 -18.03 -12.19
CA LEU A 4 3.65 -17.41 -11.03
C LEU A 4 4.22 -18.59 -10.24
N THR A 5 5.54 -18.73 -10.23
CA THR A 5 6.19 -19.66 -9.31
C THR A 5 5.64 -19.36 -7.92
N SER A 6 5.33 -20.40 -7.12
CA SER A 6 4.71 -20.23 -5.79
C SER A 6 5.41 -19.13 -4.98
N THR A 7 6.73 -19.04 -5.11
CA THR A 7 7.59 -18.00 -4.55
C THR A 7 7.28 -16.57 -5.02
N GLY A 8 7.02 -16.37 -6.32
CA GLY A 8 6.66 -15.05 -6.87
C GLY A 8 5.29 -14.57 -6.37
N LEU A 9 4.30 -15.48 -6.29
CA LEU A 9 2.99 -15.18 -5.75
C LEU A 9 3.06 -14.78 -4.26
N VAL A 10 3.79 -15.55 -3.45
CA VAL A 10 4.00 -15.25 -2.01
C VAL A 10 4.67 -13.88 -1.84
N ARG A 11 5.63 -13.53 -2.69
CA ARG A 11 6.32 -12.23 -2.63
C ARG A 11 5.40 -11.06 -2.94
N ILE A 12 4.54 -11.18 -3.96
CA ILE A 12 3.56 -10.13 -4.31
C ILE A 12 2.52 -10.00 -3.19
N LEU A 13 1.98 -11.12 -2.71
CA LEU A 13 1.04 -11.13 -1.59
C LEU A 13 1.64 -10.48 -0.34
N GLY A 14 2.89 -10.79 -0.01
CA GLY A 14 3.60 -10.15 1.09
C GLY A 14 3.75 -8.64 0.91
N GLN A 15 4.16 -8.19 -0.29
CA GLN A 15 4.29 -6.76 -0.58
C GLN A 15 2.96 -6.01 -0.49
N VAL A 16 1.90 -6.55 -1.09
CA VAL A 16 0.56 -5.95 -1.05
C VAL A 16 0.05 -5.88 0.39
N THR A 17 0.23 -6.97 1.15
CA THR A 17 -0.15 -7.01 2.56
C THR A 17 0.57 -5.92 3.35
N VAL A 18 1.87 -5.76 3.16
CA VAL A 18 2.66 -4.72 3.84
C VAL A 18 2.19 -3.31 3.45
N ILE A 19 1.96 -3.07 2.15
CA ILE A 19 1.46 -1.78 1.63
C ILE A 19 0.11 -1.43 2.22
N MET A 20 -0.76 -2.41 2.48
CA MET A 20 -2.09 -2.16 3.04
C MET A 20 -2.10 -2.09 4.56
N VAL A 21 -1.49 -3.07 5.23
CA VAL A 21 -1.60 -3.24 6.68
C VAL A 21 -0.84 -2.14 7.43
N ILE A 22 0.36 -1.78 6.99
CA ILE A 22 1.17 -0.79 7.72
C ILE A 22 0.48 0.58 7.77
N PRO A 23 -0.02 1.16 6.66
CA PRO A 23 -0.70 2.46 6.73
C PRO A 23 -2.02 2.42 7.49
N ILE A 24 -2.80 1.34 7.34
CA ILE A 24 -4.10 1.22 8.03
C ILE A 24 -3.91 1.08 9.54
N VAL A 25 -3.06 0.13 9.97
CA VAL A 25 -2.78 -0.09 11.39
C VAL A 25 -2.04 1.11 11.97
N GLY A 26 -1.03 1.62 11.26
CA GLY A 26 -0.26 2.79 11.70
C GLY A 26 -1.14 4.04 11.86
N GLY A 27 -2.03 4.31 10.90
CA GLY A 27 -2.96 5.43 10.98
C GLY A 27 -3.97 5.28 12.12
N ALA A 28 -4.54 4.10 12.31
CA ALA A 28 -5.46 3.84 13.41
C ALA A 28 -4.77 3.95 14.78
N VAL A 29 -3.57 3.36 14.94
CA VAL A 29 -2.80 3.42 16.19
C VAL A 29 -2.38 4.85 16.51
N ALA A 30 -1.86 5.60 15.53
CA ALA A 30 -1.51 7.01 15.71
C ALA A 30 -2.72 7.84 16.13
N GLY A 31 -3.89 7.60 15.50
CA GLY A 31 -5.14 8.24 15.85
C GLY A 31 -5.61 7.92 17.27
N ILE A 32 -5.50 6.65 17.71
CA ILE A 32 -5.83 6.25 19.08
C ILE A 32 -4.90 6.92 20.10
N ILE A 33 -3.60 6.97 19.82
CA ILE A 33 -2.64 7.64 20.71
C ILE A 33 -3.02 9.12 20.84
N LEU A 34 -3.36 9.77 19.72
CA LEU A 34 -3.76 11.17 19.71
C LEU A 34 -5.07 11.40 20.49
N ASP A 35 -6.08 10.55 20.31
CA ASP A 35 -7.33 10.60 21.06
C ASP A 35 -7.10 10.46 22.58
N ARG A 36 -6.17 9.58 22.97
CA ARG A 36 -5.79 9.38 24.38
C ARG A 36 -5.08 10.60 24.97
N LEU A 37 -4.24 11.26 24.18
CA LEU A 37 -3.51 12.47 24.60
C LEU A 37 -4.43 13.68 24.74
N LEU A 38 -5.43 13.81 23.86
CA LEU A 38 -6.37 14.94 23.83
C LEU A 38 -7.66 14.69 24.64
N ALA A 39 -7.79 13.51 25.25
CA ALA A 39 -9.00 13.06 25.96
C ALA A 39 -10.28 13.20 25.11
N THR A 40 -10.16 13.01 23.80
CA THR A 40 -11.27 13.10 22.85
C THR A 40 -11.97 11.76 22.68
N ALA A 41 -13.24 11.81 22.25
CA ALA A 41 -13.90 10.67 21.63
C ALA A 41 -13.04 10.13 20.46
N PRO A 42 -13.19 8.85 20.03
CA PRO A 42 -12.30 8.16 19.09
C PRO A 42 -12.38 8.67 17.63
N LEU A 43 -12.33 9.98 17.45
CA LEU A 43 -12.47 10.70 16.20
C LEU A 43 -11.13 10.74 15.46
N PHE A 44 -10.01 10.90 16.17
CA PHE A 44 -8.69 10.85 15.54
C PHE A 44 -8.34 9.42 15.11
N ALA A 45 -8.77 8.39 15.84
CA ALA A 45 -8.68 6.99 15.44
C ALA A 45 -9.46 6.73 14.14
N LEU A 46 -10.68 7.26 14.03
CA LEU A 46 -11.51 7.19 12.82
C LEU A 46 -10.85 7.93 11.64
N GLY A 47 -10.39 9.16 11.86
CA GLY A 47 -9.68 9.94 10.85
C GLY A 47 -8.37 9.26 10.40
N GLY A 48 -7.61 8.73 11.35
CA GLY A 48 -6.38 7.97 11.11
C GLY A 48 -6.63 6.67 10.34
N PHE A 49 -7.74 5.97 10.62
CA PHE A 49 -8.13 4.79 9.86
C PHE A 49 -8.51 5.13 8.41
N VAL A 50 -9.30 6.18 8.20
CA VAL A 50 -9.68 6.64 6.84
C VAL A 50 -8.44 7.11 6.08
N ALA A 51 -7.58 7.91 6.71
CA ALA A 51 -6.32 8.37 6.12
C ALA A 51 -5.38 7.19 5.80
N GLY A 52 -5.25 6.23 6.71
CA GLY A 52 -4.46 5.01 6.51
C GLY A 52 -4.94 4.19 5.31
N ASN A 53 -6.27 4.06 5.12
CA ASN A 53 -6.85 3.42 3.94
C ASN A 53 -6.55 4.20 2.65
N LEU A 54 -6.64 5.54 2.69
CA LEU A 54 -6.34 6.38 1.52
C LEU A 54 -4.87 6.25 1.11
N ILE A 55 -3.95 6.24 2.08
CA ILE A 55 -2.51 6.05 1.84
C ILE A 55 -2.26 4.65 1.28
N ALA A 56 -2.86 3.61 1.85
CA ALA A 56 -2.76 2.24 1.35
C ALA A 56 -3.27 2.11 -0.10
N PHE A 57 -4.39 2.75 -0.42
CA PHE A 57 -4.97 2.78 -1.76
C PHE A 57 -4.02 3.45 -2.76
N LEU A 58 -3.45 4.61 -2.41
CA LEU A 58 -2.47 5.30 -3.24
C LEU A 58 -1.18 4.49 -3.41
N GLY A 59 -0.70 3.84 -2.35
CA GLY A 59 0.46 2.95 -2.38
C GLY A 59 0.25 1.76 -3.30
N LEU A 60 -0.93 1.13 -3.23
CA LEU A 60 -1.29 0.02 -4.09
C LEU A 60 -1.42 0.47 -5.56
N TRP A 61 -2.04 1.62 -5.80
CA TRP A 61 -2.13 2.22 -7.14
C TRP A 61 -0.75 2.45 -7.75
N LEU A 62 0.17 3.03 -6.99
CA LEU A 62 1.55 3.26 -7.43
C LEU A 62 2.29 1.95 -7.67
N TYR A 63 2.12 0.97 -6.78
CA TYR A 63 2.71 -0.37 -6.92
C TYR A 63 2.26 -1.04 -8.22
N ILE A 64 0.96 -1.02 -8.53
CA ILE A 64 0.44 -1.58 -9.79
C ILE A 64 0.96 -0.78 -10.99
N ARG A 65 0.99 0.55 -10.91
CA ARG A 65 1.44 1.44 -12.00
C ARG A 65 2.92 1.27 -12.36
N THR A 66 3.79 0.99 -11.40
CA THR A 66 5.22 0.77 -11.67
C THR A 66 5.45 -0.61 -12.29
N HIS A 67 4.70 -1.63 -11.88
CA HIS A 67 4.82 -2.98 -12.42
C HIS A 67 4.17 -3.15 -13.81
N THR A 68 3.25 -2.27 -14.19
CA THR A 68 2.64 -2.26 -15.54
C THR A 68 3.44 -1.47 -16.57
N ARG A 69 4.42 -0.65 -16.16
CA ARG A 69 5.32 0.11 -17.06
C ARG A 69 6.62 -0.63 -17.39
N GLY A 70 6.50 -1.92 -17.71
CA GLY A 70 7.61 -2.71 -18.22
C GLY A 70 8.24 -2.10 -19.49
N PRO A 71 9.54 -2.30 -19.72
CA PRO A 71 10.38 -1.55 -20.67
C PRO A 71 9.94 -1.72 -22.12
N SER A 72 9.34 -0.69 -22.72
CA SER A 72 8.96 -0.69 -24.14
C SER A 72 9.58 0.45 -24.94
N ALA A 73 10.63 1.11 -24.43
CA ALA A 73 11.15 2.34 -25.06
C ALA A 73 12.57 2.24 -25.66
N SER A 74 13.21 1.07 -25.71
CA SER A 74 14.55 0.96 -26.32
C SER A 74 14.89 -0.42 -26.88
N GLN A 75 13.93 -1.06 -27.56
CA GLN A 75 14.25 -2.14 -28.50
C GLN A 75 13.95 -1.63 -29.90
N ASP A 76 14.79 -0.70 -30.37
CA ASP A 76 15.03 -0.50 -31.79
C ASP A 76 16.42 -1.08 -32.09
N PRO A 77 16.51 -2.32 -32.62
CA PRO A 77 17.79 -2.92 -32.92
C PRO A 77 18.34 -2.53 -34.29
N ASP A 78 17.54 -1.96 -35.21
CA ASP A 78 17.92 -1.86 -36.64
C ASP A 78 17.17 -0.74 -37.40
N ARG A 79 17.50 0.53 -37.10
CA ARG A 79 17.38 1.65 -38.05
C ARG A 79 18.56 2.61 -37.97
#